data_AF-A0A949Y3A8-F1
#
_entry.id   AF-A0A949Y3A8-F1
#
_cell.length_a   1.000
_cell.length_b   1.000
_cell.length_c   1.000
_cell.angle_alpha   90.00
_cell.angle_beta   90.00
_cell.angle_gamma   90.00
#
_symmetry.space_group_name_H-M   'P 1'
#
loop_
_entity.id
_entity.type
_entity.pdbx_description
1 polymer ?
#
loop_
_entity_poly.entity_id
_entity_poly.type
_entity_poly.pdbx_seq_one_letter_code
_entity_poly.pdbx_strand_id
1 'polypeptide(L)'
;MTDSAKLGIVTLFSVLACGAPGTCARSQGVGSDHAYFPNNPPKVSVESDAWRVTSVWSKTCHCGASGVRLAINATSKLSGARKQFVASSFISQANKAVLVGNHLVVTGFINGDLDDITIVDLLGEKTIEDIWCYSPTVSPDHRYIAYVRFFPTHPGPYPGFTSDVYLIYDLAASPNANRVPPPWPSPINDHIYVGVPVYPIANARAFSYYLDPVSNWIERHDLTSRFAWRSPIDLTFTDKHLGDSYRVEIGLRHGAYHPTIRALRITK
;
A
#
# COMPACT_ATOMS: atom_id res chain seq x y z
N MET A 1 -45.03 12.18 -18.93
CA MET A 1 -44.44 12.99 -17.85
C MET A 1 -43.55 12.05 -17.06
N THR A 2 -42.27 11.99 -17.42
CA THR A 2 -41.27 11.07 -16.85
C THR A 2 -40.33 11.88 -15.99
N ASP A 3 -40.47 11.75 -14.67
CA ASP A 3 -39.65 12.43 -13.68
C ASP A 3 -38.30 11.71 -13.57
N SER A 4 -37.23 12.42 -13.98
CA SER A 4 -35.87 11.91 -13.95
C SER A 4 -35.20 12.40 -12.66
N ALA A 5 -35.14 11.53 -11.66
CA ALA A 5 -34.42 11.79 -10.42
C ALA A 5 -32.91 11.93 -10.70
N LYS A 6 -32.38 13.14 -10.52
CA LYS A 6 -30.94 13.41 -10.56
C LYS A 6 -30.30 12.88 -9.28
N LEU A 7 -29.59 11.76 -9.37
CA LEU A 7 -28.63 11.36 -8.34
C LEU A 7 -27.43 12.30 -8.39
N GLY A 8 -27.31 13.16 -7.38
CA GLY A 8 -26.11 13.97 -7.14
C GLY A 8 -24.96 13.07 -6.68
N ILE A 9 -23.91 12.98 -7.49
CA ILE A 9 -22.63 12.40 -7.08
C ILE A 9 -21.99 13.39 -6.10
N VAL A 10 -21.97 13.03 -4.81
CA VAL A 10 -21.21 13.77 -3.79
C VAL A 10 -19.77 13.30 -3.85
N THR A 11 -18.92 14.08 -4.51
CA THR A 11 -17.47 13.86 -4.48
C THR A 11 -16.93 14.36 -3.13
N LEU A 12 -16.74 13.47 -2.16
CA LEU A 12 -16.02 13.79 -0.92
C LEU A 12 -14.53 13.95 -1.22
N PHE A 13 -14.09 15.17 -1.50
CA PHE A 13 -12.70 15.57 -1.27
C PHE A 13 -12.61 16.25 0.09
N SER A 14 -12.47 15.45 1.15
CA SER A 14 -12.02 15.99 2.43
C SER A 14 -10.53 16.29 2.31
N VAL A 15 -10.20 17.57 2.17
CA VAL A 15 -8.84 18.06 2.41
C VAL A 15 -8.50 17.66 3.83
N LEU A 16 -7.57 16.71 4.00
CA LEU A 16 -6.96 16.39 5.28
C LEU A 16 -6.19 17.63 5.76
N ALA A 17 -6.90 18.52 6.46
CA ALA A 17 -6.28 19.61 7.19
C ALA A 17 -5.54 19.01 8.38
N CYS A 18 -4.24 19.31 8.52
CA CYS A 18 -3.48 19.00 9.73
C CYS A 18 -4.18 19.61 10.95
N GLY A 19 -4.85 18.77 11.74
CA GLY A 19 -5.36 19.12 13.06
C GLY A 19 -4.21 19.31 14.06
N ALA A 20 -4.43 20.22 15.00
CA ALA A 20 -3.51 20.62 16.07
C ALA A 20 -2.83 19.46 16.84
N PRO A 21 -1.66 19.69 17.46
CA PRO A 21 -0.90 18.65 18.16
C PRO A 21 -1.59 18.24 19.46
N GLY A 22 -2.46 17.23 19.36
CA GLY A 22 -3.08 16.54 20.48
C GLY A 22 -2.89 15.04 20.32
N THR A 23 -1.98 14.49 21.13
CA THR A 23 -1.66 13.09 21.39
C THR A 23 -2.67 12.04 20.89
N CYS A 24 -2.59 11.68 19.61
CA CYS A 24 -2.86 10.33 19.11
C CYS A 24 -1.51 9.78 18.65
N ALA A 25 -0.63 9.46 19.62
CA ALA A 25 0.62 8.79 19.33
C ALA A 25 0.30 7.35 18.90
N ARG A 26 0.06 7.15 17.60
CA ARG A 26 0.43 5.87 16.98
C ARG A 26 1.92 5.73 17.27
N SER A 27 2.35 4.60 17.82
CA SER A 27 3.78 4.27 17.85
C SER A 27 4.29 4.55 16.44
N GLN A 28 5.26 5.46 16.31
CA GLN A 28 5.84 5.82 15.01
C GLN A 28 6.00 4.52 14.23
N GLY A 29 5.24 4.42 13.14
CA GLY A 29 5.02 3.16 12.44
C GLY A 29 6.36 2.50 12.24
N VAL A 30 6.49 1.25 12.67
CA VAL A 30 7.77 0.54 12.61
C VAL A 30 8.23 0.37 11.15
N GLY A 31 7.59 0.93 10.13
CA GLY A 31 7.66 0.47 8.74
C GLY A 31 8.79 1.00 7.84
N SER A 32 9.37 2.18 8.07
CA SER A 32 10.34 2.74 7.11
C SER A 32 11.62 3.21 7.79
N ASP A 33 12.76 2.92 7.16
CA ASP A 33 14.09 3.37 7.62
C ASP A 33 14.34 4.87 7.39
N HIS A 34 13.29 5.60 7.02
CA HIS A 34 13.38 6.96 6.53
C HIS A 34 12.32 7.81 7.21
N ALA A 35 12.76 8.91 7.82
CA ALA A 35 11.84 9.95 8.26
C ALA A 35 11.19 10.66 7.06
N TYR A 36 10.02 11.27 7.31
CA TYR A 36 9.29 12.03 6.31
C TYR A 36 9.82 13.47 6.21
N PHE A 37 10.30 13.85 5.02
CA PHE A 37 10.94 15.13 4.68
C PHE A 37 10.28 15.75 3.43
N PRO A 38 9.02 16.21 3.51
CA PRO A 38 8.26 16.66 2.33
C PRO A 38 8.89 17.83 1.58
N ASN A 39 9.68 18.66 2.27
CA ASN A 39 10.31 19.84 1.69
C ASN A 39 11.65 19.52 0.98
N ASN A 40 12.21 18.32 1.21
CA ASN A 40 13.45 17.87 0.59
C ASN A 40 13.47 16.34 0.47
N PRO A 41 12.54 15.75 -0.29
CA PRO A 41 12.45 14.31 -0.41
C PRO A 41 13.70 13.77 -1.12
N PRO A 42 14.28 12.64 -0.66
CA PRO A 42 15.39 12.00 -1.36
C PRO A 42 15.00 11.60 -2.78
N LYS A 43 16.01 11.48 -3.64
CA LYS A 43 15.88 10.85 -4.96
C LYS A 43 16.23 9.37 -4.84
N VAL A 44 15.41 8.51 -5.41
CA VAL A 44 15.67 7.06 -5.44
C VAL A 44 16.21 6.66 -6.81
N SER A 45 17.18 5.76 -6.85
CA SER A 45 17.68 5.16 -8.09
C SER A 45 17.69 3.64 -7.96
N VAL A 46 17.50 2.94 -9.08
CA VAL A 46 17.46 1.49 -9.13
C VAL A 46 17.89 0.98 -10.50
N GLU A 47 18.48 -0.20 -10.56
CA GLU A 47 18.99 -0.80 -11.79
C GLU A 47 18.67 -2.31 -11.82
N SER A 48 18.37 -2.82 -13.01
CA SER A 48 18.22 -4.24 -13.34
C SER A 48 18.99 -4.55 -14.62
N ASP A 49 18.91 -5.77 -15.13
CA ASP A 49 19.54 -6.13 -16.41
C ASP A 49 18.92 -5.39 -17.61
N ALA A 50 17.64 -5.05 -17.54
CA ALA A 50 16.90 -4.42 -18.63
C ALA A 50 16.85 -2.88 -18.53
N TRP A 51 16.85 -2.33 -17.31
CA TRP A 51 16.60 -0.91 -17.08
C TRP A 51 17.57 -0.30 -16.08
N ARG A 52 17.91 0.96 -16.29
CA ARG A 52 18.53 1.84 -15.29
C ARG A 52 17.62 3.02 -15.04
N VAL A 53 17.13 3.18 -13.81
CA VAL A 53 16.37 4.35 -13.36
C VAL A 53 17.28 5.20 -12.48
N THR A 54 17.73 6.33 -13.02
CA THR A 54 18.74 7.17 -12.35
C THR A 54 18.14 8.08 -11.29
N SER A 55 16.85 8.37 -11.38
CA SER A 55 16.14 9.17 -10.38
C SER A 55 14.64 8.99 -10.48
N VAL A 56 14.03 8.76 -9.33
CA VAL A 56 12.61 8.87 -9.04
C VAL A 56 12.45 9.90 -7.94
N TRP A 57 11.61 10.91 -8.15
CA TRP A 57 11.32 11.91 -7.13
C TRP A 57 9.91 12.48 -7.31
N SER A 58 9.36 12.98 -6.21
CA SER A 58 8.06 13.62 -6.21
C SER A 58 8.15 15.03 -6.80
N LYS A 59 7.13 15.40 -7.58
CA LYS A 59 6.97 16.73 -8.13
C LYS A 59 5.53 17.19 -7.88
N THR A 60 5.38 18.32 -7.20
CA THR A 60 4.08 18.96 -7.06
C THR A 60 3.69 19.60 -8.39
N CYS A 61 2.55 19.21 -8.94
CA CYS A 61 1.99 19.84 -10.15
C CYS A 61 0.91 20.86 -9.75
N HIS A 62 1.03 22.10 -10.27
CA HIS A 62 0.07 23.18 -10.01
C HIS A 62 -1.20 23.11 -10.89
N CYS A 63 -1.33 22.13 -11.79
CA CYS A 63 -2.34 22.11 -12.85
C CYS A 63 -3.66 21.38 -12.47
N GLY A 64 -4.20 21.64 -11.28
CA GLY A 64 -5.50 21.09 -10.83
C GLY A 64 -5.38 20.03 -9.73
N ALA A 65 -6.54 19.68 -9.13
CA ALA A 65 -6.73 18.91 -7.90
C ALA A 65 -5.52 18.09 -7.43
N SER A 66 -4.70 18.69 -6.55
CA SER A 66 -3.82 18.03 -5.57
C SER A 66 -3.02 16.80 -6.06
N GLY A 67 -2.50 16.83 -7.29
CA GLY A 67 -1.77 15.70 -7.84
C GLY A 67 -0.27 15.83 -7.57
N VAL A 68 0.23 15.14 -6.55
CA VAL A 68 1.65 14.78 -6.55
C VAL A 68 1.90 13.86 -7.75
N ARG A 69 3.10 13.91 -8.32
CA ARG A 69 3.50 13.06 -9.44
C ARG A 69 4.92 12.55 -9.22
N LEU A 70 5.24 11.40 -9.82
CA LEU A 70 6.62 10.91 -9.87
C LEU A 70 7.27 11.36 -11.17
N ALA A 71 8.32 12.15 -11.07
CA ALA A 71 9.22 12.41 -12.19
C ALA A 71 10.26 11.28 -12.25
N ILE A 72 10.40 10.68 -13.43
CA ILE A 72 11.19 9.46 -13.64
C ILE A 72 12.17 9.68 -14.79
N ASN A 73 13.45 9.40 -14.53
CA ASN A 73 14.48 9.31 -15.56
C ASN A 73 14.93 7.85 -15.69
N ALA A 74 14.66 7.25 -16.85
CA ALA A 74 14.95 5.85 -17.12
C ALA A 74 15.77 5.68 -18.40
N THR A 75 16.58 4.63 -18.48
CA THR A 75 17.30 4.22 -19.69
C THR A 75 17.09 2.72 -19.90
N SER A 76 16.62 2.34 -21.07
CA SER A 76 16.61 0.94 -21.49
C SER A 76 18.04 0.52 -21.80
N LYS A 77 18.54 -0.53 -21.14
CA LYS A 77 19.87 -1.07 -21.39
C LYS A 77 19.96 -1.82 -22.71
N LEU A 78 18.84 -2.38 -23.15
CA LEU A 78 18.76 -3.13 -24.41
C LEU A 78 18.91 -2.20 -25.62
N SER A 79 18.18 -1.08 -25.65
CA SER A 79 18.16 -0.15 -26.79
C SER A 79 19.02 1.09 -26.60
N GLY A 80 19.48 1.38 -25.38
CA GLY A 80 20.11 2.65 -25.02
C GLY A 80 19.14 3.84 -24.95
N ALA A 81 17.84 3.63 -25.23
CA ALA A 81 16.84 4.69 -25.25
C ALA A 81 16.67 5.31 -23.86
N ARG A 82 16.76 6.65 -23.80
CA ARG A 82 16.53 7.43 -22.59
C ARG A 82 15.10 7.95 -22.58
N LYS A 83 14.45 7.87 -21.42
CA LYS A 83 13.09 8.33 -21.18
C LYS A 83 13.08 9.26 -19.98
N GLN A 84 12.36 10.36 -20.13
CA GLN A 84 12.04 11.27 -19.04
C GLN A 84 10.54 11.56 -19.11
N PHE A 85 9.82 11.14 -18.09
CA PHE A 85 8.37 11.27 -18.06
C PHE A 85 7.85 11.45 -16.64
N VAL A 86 6.55 11.72 -16.53
CA VAL A 86 5.86 11.96 -15.27
C VAL A 86 4.72 10.95 -15.14
N ALA A 87 4.73 10.19 -14.05
CA ALA A 87 3.68 9.23 -13.73
C ALA A 87 2.75 9.78 -12.64
N SER A 88 1.46 9.41 -12.72
CA SER A 88 0.51 9.65 -11.63
C SER A 88 0.92 8.88 -10.39
N SER A 89 0.78 9.49 -9.20
CA SER A 89 1.11 8.88 -7.92
C SER A 89 0.57 9.76 -6.80
N PHE A 90 0.51 9.25 -5.57
CA PHE A 90 0.29 10.07 -4.38
C PHE A 90 1.56 10.23 -3.53
N ILE A 91 2.67 9.63 -3.94
CA ILE A 91 3.96 9.63 -3.23
C ILE A 91 4.58 11.04 -3.23
N SER A 92 4.48 11.74 -2.10
CA SER A 92 5.14 13.02 -1.81
C SER A 92 6.61 12.86 -1.45
N GLN A 93 7.02 11.66 -1.04
CA GLN A 93 8.42 11.30 -0.86
C GLN A 93 8.65 9.86 -1.32
N ALA A 94 9.44 9.66 -2.38
CA ALA A 94 9.86 8.32 -2.78
C ALA A 94 10.95 7.82 -1.83
N ASN A 95 10.76 6.62 -1.26
CA ASN A 95 11.69 6.05 -0.27
C ASN A 95 12.47 4.88 -0.87
N LYS A 96 11.79 4.01 -1.62
CA LYS A 96 12.38 2.81 -2.23
C LYS A 96 11.80 2.58 -3.61
N ALA A 97 12.60 1.95 -4.47
CA ALA A 97 12.17 1.50 -5.77
C ALA A 97 12.76 0.13 -6.09
N VAL A 98 12.00 -0.68 -6.83
CA VAL A 98 12.47 -1.96 -7.40
C VAL A 98 12.05 -2.06 -8.86
N LEU A 99 12.79 -2.83 -9.64
CA LEU A 99 12.47 -3.12 -11.04
C LEU A 99 12.03 -4.58 -11.18
N VAL A 100 10.89 -4.78 -11.85
CA VAL A 100 10.30 -6.10 -12.11
C VAL A 100 9.94 -6.17 -13.59
N GLY A 101 10.81 -6.77 -14.40
CA GLY A 101 10.70 -6.72 -15.85
C GLY A 101 10.71 -5.28 -16.37
N ASN A 102 9.59 -4.84 -16.95
CA ASN A 102 9.40 -3.48 -17.46
C ASN A 102 8.63 -2.57 -16.49
N HIS A 103 8.36 -3.04 -15.27
CA HIS A 103 7.66 -2.27 -14.26
C HIS A 103 8.65 -1.69 -13.26
N LEU A 104 8.44 -0.43 -12.92
CA LEU A 104 9.06 0.25 -11.79
C LEU A 104 8.04 0.27 -10.65
N VAL A 105 8.35 -0.36 -9.53
CA VAL A 105 7.55 -0.29 -8.31
C VAL A 105 8.21 0.70 -7.38
N VAL A 106 7.47 1.73 -6.97
CA VAL A 106 7.93 2.78 -6.07
C VAL A 106 7.10 2.70 -4.80
N THR A 107 7.76 2.65 -3.65
CA THR A 107 7.10 2.78 -2.36
C THR A 107 7.59 4.04 -1.67
N GLY A 108 6.67 4.76 -1.05
CA GLY A 108 7.02 5.98 -0.35
C GLY A 108 5.86 6.57 0.40
N PHE A 109 6.12 7.69 1.03
CA PHE A 109 5.12 8.39 1.83
C PHE A 109 4.20 9.23 0.96
N ILE A 110 2.90 9.18 1.25
CA ILE A 110 1.95 10.24 0.92
C ILE A 110 2.09 11.37 1.96
N ASN A 111 2.19 11.00 3.23
CA ASN A 111 2.42 11.90 4.36
C ASN A 111 3.19 11.18 5.49
N GLY A 112 3.29 11.77 6.68
CA GLY A 112 4.07 11.19 7.78
C GLY A 112 3.58 9.83 8.31
N ASP A 113 2.34 9.44 8.01
CA ASP A 113 1.72 8.21 8.53
C ASP A 113 1.24 7.25 7.44
N LEU A 114 1.07 7.73 6.20
CA LEU A 114 0.46 7.00 5.09
C LEU A 114 1.49 6.72 3.99
N ASP A 115 1.56 5.48 3.54
CA ASP A 115 2.37 5.04 2.42
C ASP A 115 1.51 4.86 1.15
N ASP A 116 2.20 4.86 0.01
CA ASP A 116 1.65 4.49 -1.30
C ASP A 116 2.61 3.56 -2.02
N ILE A 117 2.05 2.63 -2.77
CA ILE A 117 2.76 1.78 -3.72
C ILE A 117 2.30 2.20 -5.12
N THR A 118 3.21 2.79 -5.88
CA THR A 118 2.97 3.15 -7.28
C THR A 118 3.69 2.17 -8.21
N ILE A 119 2.96 1.55 -9.13
CA ILE A 119 3.50 0.66 -10.17
C ILE A 119 3.45 1.38 -11.50
N VAL A 120 4.59 1.53 -12.16
CA VAL A 120 4.74 2.28 -13.42
C VAL A 120 5.20 1.34 -14.54
N ASP A 121 4.51 1.41 -15.68
CA ASP A 121 4.97 0.83 -16.94
C ASP A 121 6.05 1.74 -17.57
N LEU A 122 7.30 1.27 -17.61
CA LEU A 122 8.39 2.03 -18.22
C LEU A 122 8.31 2.07 -19.75
N LEU A 123 7.65 1.09 -20.37
CA LEU A 123 7.45 1.09 -21.82
C LEU A 123 6.32 2.04 -22.20
N GLY A 124 5.17 1.92 -21.53
CA GLY A 124 3.99 2.76 -21.74
C GLY A 124 4.04 4.15 -21.09
N GLU A 125 5.07 4.44 -20.28
CA GLU A 125 5.30 5.73 -19.60
C GLU A 125 4.10 6.20 -18.75
N LYS A 126 3.45 5.24 -18.10
CA LYS A 126 2.22 5.49 -17.34
C LYS A 126 2.14 4.67 -16.07
N THR A 127 1.37 5.17 -15.12
CA THR A 127 0.99 4.42 -13.92
C THR A 127 0.03 3.30 -14.30
N ILE A 128 0.30 2.11 -13.80
CA ILE A 128 -0.56 0.93 -13.90
C ILE A 128 -1.45 0.85 -12.66
N GLU A 129 -0.90 1.14 -11.48
CA GLU A 129 -1.56 0.95 -10.20
C GLU A 129 -1.00 1.95 -9.17
N ASP A 130 -1.86 2.44 -8.28
CA ASP A 130 -1.51 3.21 -7.08
C ASP A 130 -2.29 2.61 -5.90
N ILE A 131 -1.61 2.30 -4.80
CA ILE A 131 -2.17 1.55 -3.66
C ILE A 131 -1.87 2.28 -2.35
N TRP A 132 -2.89 2.84 -1.73
CA TRP A 132 -2.79 3.43 -0.41
C TRP A 132 -2.67 2.33 0.63
N CYS A 133 -1.65 2.41 1.48
CA CYS A 133 -1.36 1.35 2.43
C CYS A 133 -0.56 1.86 3.62
N TYR A 134 -0.30 0.96 4.56
CA TYR A 134 0.68 1.18 5.62
C TYR A 134 1.76 0.11 5.57
N SER A 135 2.99 0.52 5.85
CA SER A 135 4.14 -0.38 6.04
C SER A 135 4.39 -1.35 4.87
N PRO A 136 4.48 -0.89 3.61
CA PRO A 136 4.74 -1.76 2.48
C PRO A 136 6.15 -2.37 2.55
N THR A 137 6.27 -3.64 2.16
CA THR A 137 7.55 -4.31 1.96
C THR A 137 7.51 -5.22 0.73
N VAL A 138 8.61 -5.29 0.00
CA VAL A 138 8.73 -6.09 -1.23
C VAL A 138 9.52 -7.36 -0.94
N SER A 139 9.08 -8.51 -1.46
CA SER A 139 9.77 -9.79 -1.32
C SER A 139 11.17 -9.74 -1.96
N PRO A 140 12.12 -10.59 -1.51
CA PRO A 140 13.48 -10.62 -2.05
C PRO A 140 13.60 -10.83 -3.56
N ASP A 141 12.68 -11.59 -4.16
CA ASP A 141 12.61 -11.82 -5.62
C ASP A 141 11.73 -10.79 -6.36
N HIS A 142 11.24 -9.78 -5.63
CA HIS A 142 10.35 -8.73 -6.12
C HIS A 142 9.03 -9.23 -6.72
N ARG A 143 8.59 -10.45 -6.38
CA ARG A 143 7.29 -10.96 -6.84
C ARG A 143 6.13 -10.45 -6.01
N TYR A 144 6.29 -10.32 -4.70
CA TYR A 144 5.20 -9.99 -3.79
C TYR A 144 5.45 -8.67 -3.07
N ILE A 145 4.36 -7.98 -2.75
CA ILE A 145 4.37 -6.83 -1.84
C ILE A 145 3.42 -7.13 -0.68
N ALA A 146 3.92 -7.05 0.56
CA ALA A 146 3.12 -7.17 1.76
C ALA A 146 2.89 -5.78 2.36
N TYR A 147 1.68 -5.52 2.83
CA TYR A 147 1.31 -4.25 3.46
C TYR A 147 0.07 -4.41 4.34
N VAL A 148 -0.20 -3.41 5.16
CA VAL A 148 -1.47 -3.26 5.87
C VAL A 148 -2.40 -2.39 5.03
N ARG A 149 -3.67 -2.79 4.92
CA ARG A 149 -4.70 -2.06 4.20
C ARG A 149 -4.82 -0.64 4.73
N PHE A 150 -4.95 0.34 3.84
CA PHE A 150 -5.33 1.67 4.27
C PHE A 150 -6.75 1.69 4.87
N PHE A 151 -6.89 2.53 5.89
CA PHE A 151 -8.16 2.99 6.42
C PHE A 151 -7.94 4.40 6.99
N PRO A 152 -8.91 5.32 6.87
CA PRO A 152 -8.72 6.67 7.41
C PRO A 152 -8.51 6.63 8.93
N THR A 153 -7.47 7.32 9.41
CA THR A 153 -7.09 7.37 10.84
C THR A 153 -8.17 8.00 11.72
N HIS A 154 -8.93 8.94 11.16
CA HIS A 154 -10.07 9.51 11.87
C HIS A 154 -11.27 8.59 11.64
N PRO A 155 -11.85 8.02 12.71
CA PRO A 155 -13.13 7.36 12.57
C PRO A 155 -14.06 8.40 11.97
N GLY A 156 -14.72 8.07 10.87
CA GLY A 156 -15.84 8.87 10.39
C GLY A 156 -16.98 8.83 11.43
N PRO A 157 -18.25 8.79 11.03
CA PRO A 157 -19.36 8.72 11.99
C PRO A 157 -19.40 7.41 12.82
N TYR A 158 -18.45 6.49 12.65
CA TYR A 158 -18.45 5.18 13.30
C TYR A 158 -17.62 5.20 14.59
N PRO A 159 -18.24 5.04 15.77
CA PRO A 159 -17.49 4.88 17.01
C PRO A 159 -16.81 3.51 17.01
N GLY A 160 -15.47 3.47 16.98
CA GLY A 160 -14.73 2.22 17.08
C GLY A 160 -13.27 2.33 16.67
N PHE A 161 -12.50 1.30 17.01
CA PHE A 161 -11.15 1.12 16.49
C PHE A 161 -11.21 0.24 15.24
N THR A 162 -10.33 0.51 14.29
CA THR A 162 -10.21 -0.26 13.06
C THR A 162 -9.11 -1.31 13.22
N SER A 163 -9.45 -2.58 12.96
CA SER A 163 -8.45 -3.65 12.90
C SER A 163 -7.61 -3.57 11.62
N ASP A 164 -6.31 -3.84 11.74
CA ASP A 164 -5.44 -4.04 10.59
C ASP A 164 -5.90 -5.26 9.78
N VAL A 165 -5.88 -5.10 8.45
CA VAL A 165 -5.99 -6.21 7.50
C VAL A 165 -4.70 -6.23 6.71
N TYR A 166 -4.09 -7.40 6.60
CA TYR A 166 -2.77 -7.62 6.03
C TYR A 166 -2.93 -8.26 4.65
N LEU A 167 -2.31 -7.65 3.65
CA LEU A 167 -2.55 -7.96 2.24
C LEU A 167 -1.25 -8.34 1.53
N ILE A 168 -1.40 -9.12 0.46
CA ILE A 168 -0.34 -9.42 -0.50
C ILE A 168 -0.77 -8.95 -1.89
N TYR A 169 0.12 -8.25 -2.58
CA TYR A 169 0.02 -8.00 -4.03
C TYR A 169 1.02 -8.90 -4.77
N ASP A 170 0.59 -9.64 -5.78
CA ASP A 170 1.44 -10.43 -6.68
C ASP A 170 1.73 -9.61 -7.95
N LEU A 171 2.98 -9.16 -8.10
CA LEU A 171 3.46 -8.38 -9.24
C LEU A 171 3.53 -9.19 -10.55
N ALA A 172 3.46 -10.52 -10.48
CA ALA A 172 3.33 -11.37 -11.66
C ALA A 172 1.86 -11.46 -12.16
N ALA A 173 0.89 -11.07 -11.33
CA ALA A 173 -0.52 -11.04 -11.69
C ALA A 173 -0.93 -9.67 -12.26
N SER A 174 -2.03 -9.63 -13.01
CA SER A 174 -2.58 -8.35 -13.47
C SER A 174 -3.16 -7.54 -12.29
N PRO A 175 -3.29 -6.21 -12.41
CA PRO A 175 -3.97 -5.39 -11.40
C PRO A 175 -5.34 -5.91 -10.98
N ASN A 176 -6.15 -6.36 -11.94
CA ASN A 176 -7.47 -6.92 -11.66
C ASN A 176 -7.41 -8.28 -10.96
N ALA A 177 -6.41 -9.11 -11.28
CA ALA A 177 -6.19 -10.39 -10.62
C ALA A 177 -5.64 -10.24 -9.18
N ASN A 178 -5.29 -9.02 -8.76
CA ASN A 178 -4.95 -8.69 -7.37
C ASN A 178 -6.14 -8.14 -6.58
N ARG A 179 -7.37 -8.20 -7.11
CA ARG A 179 -8.57 -7.68 -6.44
C ARG A 179 -9.50 -8.83 -6.08
N VAL A 180 -9.94 -8.86 -4.83
CA VAL A 180 -11.08 -9.69 -4.44
C VAL A 180 -12.37 -8.89 -4.64
N PRO A 181 -13.51 -9.54 -4.93
CA PRO A 181 -14.77 -8.83 -5.14
C PRO A 181 -15.08 -7.91 -3.95
N PRO A 182 -15.34 -6.60 -4.15
CA PRO A 182 -15.63 -5.71 -3.05
C PRO A 182 -16.97 -6.10 -2.38
N PRO A 183 -17.13 -5.85 -1.07
CA PRO A 183 -18.36 -6.21 -0.34
C PRO A 183 -19.62 -5.42 -0.77
N TRP A 184 -19.45 -4.36 -1.54
CA TRP A 184 -20.52 -3.46 -2.02
C TRP A 184 -20.16 -2.97 -3.44
N PRO A 185 -21.09 -2.37 -4.21
CA PRO A 185 -20.76 -1.73 -5.50
C PRO A 185 -19.93 -0.46 -5.26
N SER A 186 -18.71 -0.63 -4.78
CA SER A 186 -17.69 0.41 -4.70
C SER A 186 -17.16 0.65 -6.11
N PRO A 187 -16.86 1.89 -6.51
CA PRO A 187 -16.17 2.15 -7.76
C PRO A 187 -14.90 1.29 -7.84
N ILE A 188 -14.72 0.61 -8.98
CA ILE A 188 -13.64 -0.35 -9.25
C ILE A 188 -12.23 0.31 -9.21
N ASN A 189 -12.16 1.64 -9.13
CA ASN A 189 -10.93 2.45 -9.08
C ASN A 189 -10.56 2.89 -7.65
N ASP A 190 -10.67 2.00 -6.67
CA ASP A 190 -10.27 2.33 -5.30
C ASP A 190 -8.82 1.93 -5.05
N HIS A 191 -7.97 2.90 -4.74
CA HIS A 191 -6.58 2.73 -4.28
C HIS A 191 -6.47 1.88 -3.00
N ILE A 192 -7.61 1.55 -2.37
CA ILE A 192 -7.71 0.88 -1.09
C ILE A 192 -8.11 -0.60 -1.22
N TYR A 193 -8.89 -0.97 -2.24
CA TYR A 193 -9.37 -2.35 -2.46
C TYR A 193 -8.47 -3.09 -3.45
N VAL A 194 -7.19 -3.17 -3.09
CA VAL A 194 -6.14 -3.77 -3.90
C VAL A 194 -5.36 -4.75 -3.02
N GLY A 195 -4.97 -5.90 -3.57
CA GLY A 195 -4.27 -6.99 -2.89
C GLY A 195 -5.20 -8.09 -2.38
N VAL A 196 -4.63 -9.26 -2.06
CA VAL A 196 -5.33 -10.41 -1.50
C VAL A 196 -5.17 -10.41 0.03
N PRO A 197 -6.27 -10.40 0.81
CA PRO A 197 -6.19 -10.51 2.26
C PRO A 197 -5.56 -11.84 2.69
N VAL A 198 -4.55 -11.79 3.56
CA VAL A 198 -3.83 -12.98 4.07
C VAL A 198 -3.87 -13.12 5.59
N TYR A 199 -4.21 -12.06 6.31
CA TYR A 199 -4.47 -12.09 7.75
C TYR A 199 -5.32 -10.86 8.13
N PRO A 200 -6.15 -10.87 9.19
CA PRO A 200 -6.50 -11.99 10.07
C PRO A 200 -7.03 -13.22 9.33
N ILE A 201 -7.01 -14.39 9.98
CA ILE A 201 -7.48 -15.65 9.36
C ILE A 201 -8.93 -15.54 8.86
N ALA A 202 -9.78 -14.80 9.58
CA ALA A 202 -11.17 -14.55 9.17
C ALA A 202 -11.23 -13.81 7.82
N ASN A 203 -10.47 -12.72 7.66
CA ASN A 203 -10.37 -11.96 6.41
C ASN A 203 -9.80 -12.80 5.26
N ALA A 204 -8.76 -13.59 5.52
CA ALA A 204 -8.14 -14.44 4.52
C ALA A 204 -9.10 -15.52 3.99
N ARG A 205 -9.84 -16.19 4.89
CA ARG A 205 -10.84 -17.21 4.51
C ARG A 205 -12.02 -16.63 3.74
N ALA A 206 -12.44 -15.41 4.10
CA ALA A 206 -13.58 -14.74 3.49
C ALA A 206 -13.20 -13.95 2.21
N PHE A 207 -11.91 -13.85 1.86
CA PHE A 207 -11.41 -12.93 0.84
C PHE A 207 -12.00 -11.52 1.02
N SER A 208 -11.91 -10.99 2.23
CA SER A 208 -12.63 -9.78 2.62
C SER A 208 -11.70 -8.68 3.10
N TYR A 209 -11.91 -7.49 2.53
CA TYR A 209 -11.32 -6.23 2.98
C TYR A 209 -12.02 -5.62 4.20
N TYR A 210 -13.06 -6.31 4.73
CA TYR A 210 -13.86 -5.78 5.81
C TYR A 210 -13.00 -5.45 7.03
N LEU A 211 -13.10 -4.20 7.45
CA LEU A 211 -12.51 -3.73 8.69
C LEU A 211 -13.57 -3.95 9.76
N ASP A 212 -13.31 -4.90 10.66
CA ASP A 212 -14.23 -5.12 11.78
C ASP A 212 -14.13 -3.93 12.74
N PRO A 213 -15.19 -3.11 12.89
CA PRO A 213 -15.19 -2.05 13.88
C PRO A 213 -15.25 -2.70 15.26
N VAL A 214 -14.18 -2.58 16.03
CA VAL A 214 -14.14 -3.14 17.37
C VAL A 214 -14.46 -2.09 18.42
N SER A 215 -15.16 -2.53 19.47
CA SER A 215 -15.61 -1.67 20.55
C SER A 215 -14.46 -1.25 21.47
N ASN A 216 -13.38 -2.05 21.51
CA ASN A 216 -12.25 -1.87 22.40
C ASN A 216 -10.92 -1.99 21.64
N TRP A 217 -9.95 -1.14 21.98
CA TRP A 217 -8.63 -1.14 21.34
C TRP A 217 -7.88 -2.47 21.53
N ILE A 218 -8.16 -3.25 22.57
CA ILE A 218 -7.53 -4.56 22.76
C ILE A 218 -8.03 -5.59 21.75
N GLU A 219 -9.25 -5.44 21.23
CA GLU A 219 -9.87 -6.36 20.27
C GLU A 219 -9.34 -6.14 18.85
N ARG A 220 -8.68 -5.00 18.59
CA ARG A 220 -8.15 -4.70 17.26
C ARG A 220 -6.95 -5.58 16.94
N HIS A 221 -6.80 -5.93 15.67
CA HIS A 221 -5.50 -6.37 15.16
C HIS A 221 -4.60 -5.15 14.94
N ASP A 222 -3.34 -5.25 15.38
CA ASP A 222 -2.37 -4.16 15.39
C ASP A 222 -0.99 -4.71 15.04
N LEU A 223 -0.43 -4.27 13.91
CA LEU A 223 0.93 -4.63 13.50
C LEU A 223 1.95 -4.02 14.48
N THR A 224 2.64 -4.87 15.24
CA THR A 224 3.61 -4.43 16.27
C THR A 224 5.07 -4.64 15.87
N SER A 225 5.33 -5.22 14.70
CA SER A 225 6.67 -5.34 14.11
C SER A 225 6.69 -4.84 12.67
N ARG A 226 7.85 -4.90 12.01
CA ARG A 226 7.90 -4.88 10.54
C ARG A 226 7.44 -6.22 9.97
N PHE A 227 6.99 -6.19 8.73
CA PHE A 227 7.02 -7.36 7.87
C PHE A 227 8.47 -7.75 7.56
N ALA A 228 8.79 -9.02 7.74
CA ALA A 228 10.10 -9.58 7.41
C ALA A 228 9.94 -10.79 6.49
N TRP A 229 10.56 -10.73 5.31
CA TRP A 229 10.63 -11.86 4.39
C TRP A 229 11.77 -12.80 4.83
N ARG A 230 11.44 -14.05 5.16
CA ARG A 230 12.42 -15.11 5.46
C ARG A 230 12.93 -15.80 4.20
N SER A 231 12.15 -15.74 3.14
CA SER A 231 12.44 -16.23 1.80
C SER A 231 11.61 -15.41 0.79
N PRO A 232 11.76 -15.61 -0.52
CA PRO A 232 10.88 -15.02 -1.54
C PRO A 232 9.37 -15.23 -1.32
N ILE A 233 8.99 -16.28 -0.59
CA ILE A 233 7.61 -16.74 -0.46
C ILE A 233 7.16 -16.94 1.00
N ASP A 234 8.03 -16.69 1.98
CA ASP A 234 7.72 -16.86 3.40
C ASP A 234 7.86 -15.52 4.13
N LEU A 235 6.75 -15.00 4.64
CA LEU A 235 6.64 -13.73 5.36
C LEU A 235 6.38 -13.98 6.85
N THR A 236 6.97 -13.15 7.72
CA THR A 236 6.67 -13.16 9.16
C THR A 236 6.51 -11.75 9.71
N PHE A 237 5.67 -11.60 10.74
CA PHE A 237 5.45 -10.36 11.49
C PHE A 237 4.84 -10.68 12.85
N THR A 238 4.74 -9.67 13.72
CA THR A 238 4.07 -9.75 15.02
C THR A 238 2.80 -8.92 15.00
N ASP A 239 1.69 -9.57 15.32
CA ASP A 239 0.37 -8.95 15.49
C ASP A 239 0.00 -8.94 16.98
N LYS A 240 -0.68 -7.88 17.43
CA LYS A 240 -1.29 -7.84 18.76
C LYS A 240 -2.81 -7.90 18.61
N HIS A 241 -3.44 -8.81 19.35
CA HIS A 241 -4.88 -9.01 19.34
C HIS A 241 -5.35 -9.60 20.67
N LEU A 242 -6.47 -9.10 21.20
CA LEU A 242 -7.03 -9.46 22.51
C LEU A 242 -6.03 -9.36 23.67
N GLY A 243 -5.12 -8.38 23.58
CA GLY A 243 -4.06 -8.17 24.57
C GLY A 243 -2.84 -9.11 24.45
N ASP A 244 -2.92 -10.14 23.62
CA ASP A 244 -1.83 -11.08 23.35
C ASP A 244 -1.01 -10.67 22.11
N SER A 245 0.24 -11.14 22.06
CA SER A 245 1.10 -11.00 20.88
C SER A 245 1.22 -12.34 20.16
N TYR A 246 1.15 -12.30 18.83
CA TYR A 246 1.22 -13.46 17.96
C TYR A 246 2.36 -13.28 16.95
N ARG A 247 3.23 -14.28 16.82
CA ARG A 247 4.08 -14.40 15.63
C ARG A 247 3.25 -14.99 14.52
N VAL A 248 3.00 -14.21 13.49
CA VAL A 248 2.30 -14.63 12.28
C VAL A 248 3.32 -15.05 11.23
N GLU A 249 3.07 -16.20 10.59
CA GLU A 249 3.85 -16.75 9.50
C GLU A 249 2.92 -17.02 8.32
N ILE A 250 3.24 -16.44 7.16
CA ILE A 250 2.50 -16.56 5.91
C ILE A 250 3.40 -17.24 4.87
N GLY A 251 2.96 -18.36 4.31
CA GLY A 251 3.66 -19.08 3.23
C GLY A 251 2.87 -19.00 1.92
N LEU A 252 3.53 -18.54 0.85
CA LEU A 252 2.92 -18.26 -0.47
C LEU A 252 3.26 -19.31 -1.53
N ARG A 253 3.58 -20.54 -1.13
CA ARG A 253 3.95 -21.65 -2.04
C ARG A 253 2.87 -21.95 -3.09
N HIS A 254 1.61 -21.69 -2.76
CA HIS A 254 0.45 -21.88 -3.64
C HIS A 254 -0.15 -20.55 -4.12
N GLY A 255 0.64 -19.46 -4.06
CA GLY A 255 0.21 -18.11 -4.41
C GLY A 255 -0.53 -17.37 -3.30
N ALA A 256 -0.84 -16.10 -3.54
CA ALA A 256 -1.47 -15.20 -2.57
C ALA A 256 -2.91 -15.59 -2.21
N TYR A 257 -3.62 -16.30 -3.10
CA TYR A 257 -5.00 -16.77 -2.89
C TYR A 257 -5.10 -18.03 -2.04
N HIS A 258 -4.01 -18.78 -1.88
CA HIS A 258 -3.97 -20.00 -1.08
C HIS A 258 -2.78 -19.97 -0.10
N PRO A 259 -2.70 -18.93 0.77
CA PRO A 259 -1.61 -18.83 1.71
C PRO A 259 -1.73 -19.90 2.79
N THR A 260 -0.60 -20.44 3.23
CA THR A 260 -0.54 -21.15 4.51
C THR A 260 -0.34 -20.12 5.62
N ILE A 261 -1.22 -20.11 6.62
CA ILE A 261 -1.20 -19.12 7.71
C ILE A 261 -0.99 -19.84 9.04
N ARG A 262 0.00 -19.41 9.83
CA ARG A 262 0.21 -19.86 11.22
C ARG A 262 0.31 -18.65 12.13
N ALA A 263 -0.51 -18.58 13.16
CA ALA A 263 -0.41 -17.58 14.22
C ALA A 263 -0.03 -18.29 15.52
N LEU A 264 1.14 -17.98 16.06
CA LEU A 264 1.69 -18.60 17.26
C LEU A 264 1.71 -17.56 18.38
N ARG A 265 0.97 -17.81 19.45
CA ARG A 265 0.99 -16.93 20.63
C ARG A 265 2.40 -16.89 21.23
N ILE A 266 2.91 -15.69 21.50
CA ILE A 266 4.20 -15.46 22.13
C ILE A 266 3.95 -15.40 23.65
N THR A 267 4.33 -16.45 24.37
CA THR A 267 4.32 -16.45 25.84
C THR A 267 5.49 -15.62 26.35
N LYS A 268 5.22 -14.73 27.32
CA LYS A 268 6.26 -14.01 28.05
C LYS A 268 7.04 -14.92 28.96
#